data_AF-A0A2A3Y174-F1
#
_entry.id   AF-A0A2A3Y174-F1
#
_cell.length_a   1.000
_cell.length_b   1.000
_cell.length_c   1.000
_cell.angle_alpha   90.00
_cell.angle_beta   90.00
_cell.angle_gamma   90.00
#
_symmetry.space_group_name_H-M   'P 1'
#
loop_
_entity.id
_entity.type
_entity.pdbx_description
1 polymer ?
#
loop_
_entity_poly.entity_id
_entity_poly.type
_entity_poly.pdbx_seq_one_letter_code
_entity_poly.pdbx_strand_id
1 'polypeptide(L)'
;MPQWLVDLMEPERLVTVALIFFVLYLFGKTVGKNWKFVSNFVRLVNTLVGDDKNPGIGVRMEQQSKKLDKQAEVLERVRAQVENDHDTNFRDDNDKLQAAVEDLTSEFKAHVAISKAKDKEGDENAYRVAVLADKVNKIQPIVEKLGATWGDKPRNIQSPRVHPPTE
;
A
#
# COMPACT_ATOMS: atom_id res chain seq x y z
N MET A 1 -76.06 5.95 41.73
CA MET A 1 -75.81 4.90 40.72
C MET A 1 -76.72 5.17 39.54
N PRO A 2 -76.26 5.00 38.29
CA PRO A 2 -77.11 5.14 37.11
C PRO A 2 -78.27 4.14 37.15
N GLN A 3 -79.49 4.56 36.78
CA GLN A 3 -80.71 3.73 36.87
C GLN A 3 -80.57 2.39 36.11
N TRP A 4 -79.92 2.42 34.94
CA TRP A 4 -79.67 1.22 34.12
C TRP A 4 -78.84 0.16 34.85
N LEU A 5 -77.97 0.56 35.78
CA LEU A 5 -77.10 -0.33 36.55
C LEU A 5 -77.88 -1.04 37.67
N VAL A 6 -78.94 -0.40 38.18
CA VAL A 6 -79.86 -0.95 39.18
C VAL A 6 -80.81 -1.96 38.53
N ASP A 7 -81.33 -1.66 37.34
CA ASP A 7 -82.19 -2.56 36.55
C ASP A 7 -81.46 -3.84 36.08
N LEU A 8 -80.13 -3.77 36.00
CA LEU A 8 -79.24 -4.88 35.65
C LEU A 8 -78.91 -5.79 36.86
N MET A 9 -79.11 -5.29 38.09
CA MET A 9 -78.88 -6.02 39.34
C MET A 9 -80.11 -6.75 39.86
N GLU A 10 -81.25 -6.69 39.16
CA GLU A 10 -82.42 -7.49 39.50
C GLU A 10 -82.09 -9.01 39.41
N PRO A 11 -82.45 -9.81 40.43
CA PRO A 11 -82.04 -11.20 40.55
C PRO A 11 -82.50 -12.08 39.38
N GLU A 12 -83.63 -11.74 38.76
CA GLU A 12 -84.15 -12.45 37.57
C GLU A 12 -83.32 -12.17 36.30
N ARG A 13 -82.66 -11.01 36.22
CA ARG A 13 -81.88 -10.58 35.04
C ARG A 13 -80.39 -10.85 35.18
N LEU A 14 -79.90 -10.96 36.40
CA LEU A 14 -78.50 -11.23 36.74
C LEU A 14 -77.95 -12.48 36.05
N VAL A 15 -78.74 -13.56 35.98
CA VAL A 15 -78.33 -14.82 35.33
C VAL A 15 -78.16 -14.62 33.81
N THR A 16 -79.13 -13.98 33.17
CA THR A 16 -79.11 -13.70 31.72
C THR A 16 -77.96 -12.76 31.35
N VAL A 17 -77.72 -11.74 32.17
CA VAL A 17 -76.62 -10.79 32.01
C VAL A 17 -75.27 -11.49 32.18
N ALA A 18 -75.11 -12.32 33.21
CA ALA A 18 -73.90 -13.11 33.42
C ALA A 18 -73.62 -14.07 32.25
N LEU A 19 -74.67 -14.66 31.66
CA LEU A 19 -74.55 -15.55 30.51
C LEU A 19 -74.12 -14.78 29.25
N ILE A 20 -74.67 -13.58 29.02
CA ILE A 20 -74.24 -12.70 27.92
C ILE A 20 -72.78 -12.28 28.10
N PHE A 21 -72.36 -11.88 29.30
CA PHE A 21 -70.97 -11.55 29.59
C PHE A 21 -70.04 -12.75 29.44
N PHE A 22 -70.49 -13.95 29.80
CA PHE A 22 -69.74 -15.18 29.61
C PHE A 22 -69.54 -15.51 28.13
N VAL A 23 -70.59 -15.37 27.30
CA VAL A 23 -70.50 -15.52 25.85
C VAL A 23 -69.56 -14.47 25.24
N LEU A 24 -69.67 -13.20 25.64
CA LEU A 24 -68.77 -12.14 25.20
C LEU A 24 -67.32 -12.38 25.62
N TYR A 25 -67.11 -12.90 26.83
CA TYR A 25 -65.79 -13.30 27.33
C TYR A 25 -65.20 -14.45 26.51
N LEU A 26 -66.00 -15.48 26.20
CA LEU A 26 -65.59 -16.59 25.34
C LEU A 26 -65.25 -16.09 23.93
N PHE A 27 -66.05 -15.20 23.35
CA PHE A 27 -65.76 -14.57 22.07
C PHE A 27 -64.48 -13.75 22.12
N GLY A 28 -64.31 -12.88 23.12
CA GLY A 28 -63.10 -12.08 23.30
C GLY A 28 -61.84 -12.94 23.48
N LYS A 29 -61.94 -14.04 24.23
CA LYS A 29 -60.86 -15.02 24.41
C LYS A 29 -60.52 -15.75 23.11
N THR A 30 -61.51 -16.07 22.29
CA THR A 30 -61.34 -16.76 21.02
C THR A 30 -60.75 -15.84 19.95
N VAL A 31 -61.26 -14.61 19.85
CA VAL A 31 -60.73 -13.57 18.97
C VAL A 31 -59.31 -13.20 19.38
N GLY A 32 -59.03 -13.02 20.67
CA GLY A 32 -57.68 -12.74 21.18
C GLY A 32 -56.67 -13.87 20.88
N LYS A 33 -57.11 -15.13 20.91
CA LYS A 33 -56.26 -16.29 20.58
C LYS A 33 -55.97 -16.38 19.08
N ASN A 34 -56.95 -16.07 18.24
CA ASN A 34 -56.82 -16.06 16.77
C ASN A 34 -56.22 -14.76 16.22
N TRP A 35 -56.13 -13.70 17.03
CA TRP A 35 -55.56 -12.42 16.64
C TRP A 35 -54.09 -12.54 16.20
N LYS A 36 -53.30 -13.40 16.85
CA LYS A 36 -51.91 -13.65 16.43
C LYS A 36 -51.83 -14.24 15.02
N PHE A 37 -52.76 -15.12 14.65
CA PHE A 37 -52.81 -15.72 13.32
C PHE A 37 -53.17 -14.67 12.27
N VAL A 38 -54.21 -13.88 12.54
CA VAL A 38 -54.65 -12.78 11.63
C VAL A 38 -53.55 -11.72 11.50
N SER A 39 -52.90 -11.32 12.60
CA SER A 39 -51.79 -10.37 12.59
C SER A 39 -50.59 -10.87 11.78
N ASN A 40 -50.22 -12.14 11.93
CA ASN A 40 -49.15 -12.76 11.13
C ASN A 40 -49.53 -12.86 9.66
N PHE A 41 -50.77 -13.17 9.34
CA PHE A 41 -51.27 -13.21 7.97
C PHE A 41 -51.25 -11.84 7.31
N VAL A 42 -51.72 -10.79 8.01
CA VAL A 42 -51.65 -9.40 7.54
C VAL A 42 -50.20 -8.97 7.35
N ARG A 43 -49.28 -9.32 8.26
CA ARG A 43 -47.84 -9.08 8.07
C ARG A 43 -47.32 -9.76 6.82
N LEU A 44 -47.67 -11.03 6.59
CA LEU A 44 -47.22 -11.78 5.42
C LEU A 44 -47.72 -11.14 4.12
N VAL A 45 -49.00 -10.78 4.07
CA VAL A 45 -49.60 -10.08 2.92
C VAL A 45 -48.94 -8.72 2.71
N ASN A 46 -48.71 -7.94 3.77
CA ASN A 46 -48.04 -6.65 3.67
C ASN A 46 -46.57 -6.78 3.24
N THR A 47 -45.91 -7.90 3.56
CA THR A 47 -44.54 -8.19 3.10
C THR A 47 -44.51 -8.64 1.63
N LEU A 48 -45.56 -9.34 1.17
CA LEU A 48 -45.70 -9.82 -0.21
C LEU A 48 -46.10 -8.71 -1.18
N VAL A 49 -47.15 -7.96 -0.84
CA VAL A 49 -47.68 -6.85 -1.66
C VAL A 49 -46.77 -5.63 -1.56
N GLY A 50 -46.20 -5.40 -0.36
CA GLY A 50 -45.46 -4.19 -0.06
C GLY A 50 -46.37 -3.02 0.24
N ASP A 51 -45.75 -1.98 0.77
CA ASP A 51 -46.37 -0.70 1.10
C ASP A 51 -45.65 0.39 0.29
N ASP A 52 -46.21 1.60 0.18
CA ASP A 52 -45.62 2.70 -0.64
C ASP A 52 -44.16 3.02 -0.27
N LYS A 53 -43.78 2.76 0.99
CA LYS A 53 -42.41 2.96 1.50
C LYS A 53 -41.53 1.71 1.43
N ASN A 54 -42.11 0.52 1.31
CA ASN A 54 -41.42 -0.76 1.37
C ASN A 54 -41.96 -1.67 0.26
N PRO A 55 -41.37 -1.62 -0.96
CA PRO A 55 -41.87 -2.42 -2.07
C PRO A 55 -41.85 -3.91 -1.72
N GLY A 56 -42.84 -4.67 -2.20
CA GLY A 56 -42.99 -6.08 -1.90
C GLY A 56 -41.79 -6.92 -2.35
N ILE A 57 -41.65 -8.13 -1.79
CA ILE A 57 -40.51 -9.02 -2.06
C ILE A 57 -40.29 -9.25 -3.56
N GLY A 58 -41.36 -9.37 -4.37
CA GLY A 58 -41.24 -9.56 -5.83
C GLY A 58 -40.53 -8.39 -6.53
N VAL A 59 -40.91 -7.16 -6.19
CA VAL A 59 -40.30 -5.94 -6.77
C VAL A 59 -38.85 -5.77 -6.28
N ARG A 60 -38.56 -6.11 -5.01
CA ARG A 60 -37.20 -6.09 -4.47
C ARG A 60 -36.28 -7.07 -5.19
N MET A 61 -36.76 -8.29 -5.47
CA MET A 61 -35.99 -9.29 -6.21
C MET A 61 -35.71 -8.83 -7.65
N GLU A 62 -36.70 -8.24 -8.33
CA GLU A 62 -36.52 -7.74 -9.69
C GLU A 62 -35.51 -6.57 -9.73
N GLN A 63 -35.55 -5.67 -8.76
CA GLN A 63 -34.57 -4.58 -8.63
C GLN A 63 -33.16 -5.10 -8.30
N GLN A 64 -33.04 -6.14 -7.49
CA GLN A 64 -31.75 -6.79 -7.22
C GLN A 64 -31.21 -7.51 -8.45
N SER A 65 -32.05 -8.22 -9.21
CA SER A 65 -31.66 -8.85 -10.48
C SER A 65 -31.11 -7.81 -11.46
N LYS A 66 -31.82 -6.70 -11.67
CA LYS A 66 -31.37 -5.62 -12.55
C LYS A 66 -30.07 -4.96 -12.08
N LYS A 67 -29.79 -4.94 -10.77
CA LYS A 67 -28.50 -4.45 -10.24
C LYS A 67 -27.36 -5.44 -10.51
N LEU A 68 -27.62 -6.74 -10.37
CA LEU A 68 -26.65 -7.79 -10.67
C LEU A 68 -26.30 -7.82 -12.16
N ASP A 69 -27.29 -7.70 -13.05
CA ASP A 69 -27.05 -7.67 -14.50
C ASP A 69 -26.16 -6.47 -14.89
N LYS A 70 -26.41 -5.30 -14.30
CA LYS A 70 -25.56 -4.11 -14.50
C LYS A 70 -24.14 -4.31 -13.98
N GLN A 71 -23.97 -5.00 -12.85
CA GLN A 71 -22.64 -5.29 -12.31
C GLN A 71 -21.89 -6.30 -13.18
N ALA A 72 -22.59 -7.31 -13.72
CA ALA A 72 -22.02 -8.26 -14.66
C ALA A 72 -21.54 -7.56 -15.95
N GLU A 73 -22.34 -6.64 -16.49
CA GLU A 73 -21.96 -5.84 -17.67
C GLU A 73 -20.73 -4.96 -17.39
N VAL A 74 -20.63 -4.36 -16.19
CA VAL A 74 -19.43 -3.60 -15.79
C VAL A 74 -18.21 -4.51 -15.67
N LEU A 75 -18.35 -5.70 -15.06
CA LEU A 75 -17.29 -6.69 -14.97
C LEU A 75 -16.81 -7.16 -16.34
N GLU A 76 -17.73 -7.35 -17.28
CA GLU A 76 -17.42 -7.74 -18.66
C GLU A 76 -16.69 -6.62 -19.41
N ARG A 77 -17.08 -5.36 -19.22
CA ARG A 77 -16.34 -4.20 -19.76
C ARG A 77 -14.95 -4.06 -19.15
N VAL A 78 -14.80 -4.24 -17.84
CA VAL A 78 -13.48 -4.24 -17.19
C VAL A 78 -12.65 -5.40 -17.70
N ARG A 79 -13.22 -6.59 -17.84
CA ARG A 79 -12.52 -7.75 -18.42
C ARG A 79 -12.08 -7.47 -19.86
N ALA A 80 -12.95 -6.93 -20.70
CA ALA A 80 -12.62 -6.58 -22.08
C ALA A 80 -11.57 -5.47 -22.19
N GLN A 81 -11.54 -4.52 -21.24
CA GLN A 81 -10.45 -3.54 -21.12
C GLN A 81 -9.15 -4.19 -20.67
N VAL A 82 -9.18 -5.05 -19.65
CA VAL A 82 -7.99 -5.80 -19.21
C VAL A 82 -7.48 -6.75 -20.31
N GLU A 83 -8.36 -7.27 -21.15
CA GLU A 83 -8.00 -8.19 -22.24
C GLU A 83 -7.52 -7.46 -23.52
N ASN A 84 -7.93 -6.20 -23.76
CA ASN A 84 -7.46 -5.40 -24.90
C ASN A 84 -6.30 -4.44 -24.60
N ASP A 85 -6.10 -4.00 -23.35
CA ASP A 85 -5.21 -2.87 -23.04
C ASP A 85 -3.86 -3.31 -22.44
N HIS A 86 -3.55 -4.61 -22.45
CA HIS A 86 -2.28 -5.16 -21.98
C HIS A 86 -1.53 -5.90 -23.10
N ASP A 87 -0.79 -5.14 -23.90
CA ASP A 87 0.26 -5.68 -24.81
C ASP A 87 1.47 -6.22 -24.02
N THR A 88 1.52 -5.96 -22.72
CA THR A 88 2.50 -6.50 -21.76
C THR A 88 1.77 -7.02 -20.53
N ASN A 89 1.94 -8.30 -20.25
CA ASN A 89 1.41 -8.91 -19.04
C ASN A 89 2.21 -8.34 -17.86
N PHE A 90 1.57 -7.96 -16.74
CA PHE A 90 2.29 -7.50 -15.52
C PHE A 90 3.39 -8.47 -15.07
N ARG A 91 3.23 -9.74 -15.43
CA ARG A 91 4.25 -10.78 -15.26
C ARG A 91 5.50 -10.54 -16.10
N ASP A 92 5.37 -10.18 -17.37
CA ASP A 92 6.50 -9.94 -18.28
C ASP A 92 7.29 -8.69 -17.87
N ASP A 93 6.60 -7.66 -17.36
CA ASP A 93 7.26 -6.48 -16.83
C ASP A 93 8.03 -6.78 -15.53
N ASN A 94 7.50 -7.68 -14.69
CA ASN A 94 8.19 -8.14 -13.50
C ASN A 94 9.42 -9.00 -13.85
N ASP A 95 9.30 -9.87 -14.85
CA ASP A 95 10.43 -10.69 -15.34
C ASP A 95 11.55 -9.81 -15.94
N LYS A 96 11.19 -8.74 -16.69
CA LYS A 96 12.16 -7.75 -17.20
C LYS A 96 12.83 -6.97 -16.08
N LEU A 97 12.07 -6.56 -15.05
CA LEU A 97 12.62 -5.88 -13.88
C LEU A 97 13.58 -6.78 -13.11
N GLN A 98 13.25 -8.05 -12.93
CA GLN A 98 14.12 -9.00 -12.27
C GLN A 98 15.43 -9.20 -13.04
N ALA A 99 15.36 -9.37 -14.36
CA ALA A 99 16.54 -9.47 -15.22
C ALA A 99 17.45 -8.22 -15.10
N ALA A 100 16.86 -7.02 -15.12
CA ALA A 100 17.61 -5.78 -14.96
C ALA A 100 18.30 -5.65 -13.57
N VAL A 101 17.65 -6.15 -12.51
CA VAL A 101 18.23 -6.16 -11.16
C VAL A 101 19.39 -7.16 -11.06
N GLU A 102 19.28 -8.32 -11.70
CA GLU A 102 20.35 -9.32 -11.73
C GLU A 102 21.59 -8.79 -12.48
N ASP A 103 21.39 -8.13 -13.63
CA ASP A 103 22.46 -7.49 -14.39
C ASP A 103 23.16 -6.38 -13.58
N LEU A 104 22.38 -5.49 -12.94
CA LEU A 104 22.93 -4.42 -12.11
C LEU A 104 23.74 -4.98 -10.91
N THR A 105 23.28 -6.10 -10.34
CA THR A 105 24.00 -6.79 -9.25
C THR A 105 25.33 -7.37 -9.72
N SER A 106 25.38 -7.89 -10.95
CA SER A 106 26.60 -8.40 -11.58
C SER A 106 27.61 -7.28 -11.83
N GLU A 107 27.17 -6.17 -12.43
CA GLU A 107 28.00 -4.99 -12.67
C GLU A 107 28.54 -4.40 -11.37
N PHE A 108 27.69 -4.27 -10.34
CA PHE A 108 28.11 -3.77 -9.04
C PHE A 108 29.21 -4.63 -8.40
N LYS A 109 29.11 -5.97 -8.48
CA LYS A 109 30.17 -6.87 -8.00
C LYS A 109 31.47 -6.67 -8.77
N ALA A 110 31.41 -6.51 -10.09
CA ALA A 110 32.59 -6.23 -10.91
C ALA A 110 33.24 -4.90 -10.52
N HIS A 111 32.44 -3.83 -10.35
CA HIS A 111 32.93 -2.54 -9.90
C HIS A 111 33.57 -2.59 -8.49
N VAL A 112 32.96 -3.30 -7.55
CA VAL A 112 33.54 -3.48 -6.20
C VAL A 112 34.86 -4.24 -6.26
N ALA A 113 34.98 -5.25 -7.13
CA ALA A 113 36.23 -5.98 -7.33
C ALA A 113 37.34 -5.09 -7.91
N ILE A 114 37.00 -4.25 -8.90
CA ILE A 114 37.93 -3.26 -9.47
C ILE A 114 38.37 -2.24 -8.43
N SER A 115 37.44 -1.70 -7.63
CA SER A 115 37.77 -0.76 -6.56
C SER A 115 38.71 -1.38 -5.52
N LYS A 116 38.44 -2.60 -5.07
CA LYS A 116 39.34 -3.32 -4.14
C LYS A 116 40.73 -3.59 -4.73
N ALA A 117 40.81 -3.85 -6.03
CA ALA A 117 42.11 -4.03 -6.71
C ALA A 117 42.89 -2.71 -6.77
N LYS A 118 42.21 -1.59 -7.08
CA LYS A 118 42.81 -0.26 -7.08
C LYS A 118 43.26 0.21 -5.70
N ASP A 119 42.51 -0.09 -4.66
CA ASP A 119 42.91 0.22 -3.28
C ASP A 119 44.21 -0.50 -2.91
N LYS A 120 44.36 -1.79 -3.27
CA LYS A 120 45.61 -2.54 -3.07
C LYS A 120 46.79 -1.96 -3.84
N GLU A 121 46.60 -1.57 -5.10
CA GLU A 121 47.65 -0.90 -5.89
C GLU A 121 48.03 0.47 -5.29
N GLY A 122 47.05 1.19 -4.74
CA GLY A 122 47.26 2.43 -4.00
C GLY A 122 48.14 2.22 -2.77
N ASP A 123 47.85 1.20 -1.97
CA ASP A 123 48.62 0.85 -0.77
C ASP A 123 50.07 0.44 -1.12
N GLU A 124 50.27 -0.36 -2.17
CA GLU A 124 51.61 -0.75 -2.63
C GLU A 124 52.41 0.45 -3.15
N ASN A 125 51.77 1.36 -3.89
CA ASN A 125 52.42 2.57 -4.38
C ASN A 125 52.75 3.54 -3.24
N ALA A 126 51.85 3.70 -2.26
CA ALA A 126 52.10 4.49 -1.07
C ALA A 126 53.31 3.95 -0.29
N TYR A 127 53.42 2.62 -0.15
CA TYR A 127 54.58 1.98 0.46
C TYR A 127 55.88 2.25 -0.32
N ARG A 128 55.86 2.13 -1.66
CA ARG A 128 57.03 2.44 -2.51
C ARG A 128 57.46 3.91 -2.38
N VAL A 129 56.50 4.84 -2.39
CA VAL A 129 56.77 6.28 -2.20
C VAL A 129 57.35 6.55 -0.82
N ALA A 130 56.83 5.93 0.24
CA ALA A 130 57.38 6.06 1.58
C ALA A 130 58.83 5.55 1.68
N VAL A 131 59.15 4.41 1.06
CA VAL A 131 60.51 3.87 1.00
C VAL A 131 61.45 4.79 0.19
N LEU A 132 60.97 5.36 -0.92
CA LEU A 132 61.71 6.34 -1.71
C LEU A 132 61.96 7.62 -0.92
N ALA A 133 60.97 8.13 -0.19
CA ALA A 133 61.13 9.30 0.67
C ALA A 133 62.15 9.06 1.79
N ASP A 134 62.16 7.88 2.41
CA ASP A 134 63.16 7.51 3.43
C ASP A 134 64.58 7.44 2.84
N LYS A 135 64.73 6.91 1.61
CA LYS A 135 66.02 6.91 0.90
C LYS A 135 66.48 8.33 0.56
N VAL A 136 65.58 9.20 0.10
CA VAL A 136 65.88 10.61 -0.18
C VAL A 136 66.29 11.33 1.09
N ASN A 137 65.57 11.17 2.20
CA ASN A 137 65.92 11.75 3.50
C ASN A 137 67.29 11.31 4.00
N LYS A 138 67.71 10.06 3.72
CA LYS A 138 69.04 9.56 4.07
C LYS A 138 70.16 10.13 3.20
N ILE A 139 69.88 10.39 1.92
CA ILE A 139 70.87 10.90 0.95
C ILE A 139 70.99 12.43 1.03
N GLN A 140 69.91 13.14 1.32
CA GLN A 140 69.85 14.59 1.42
C GLN A 140 70.96 15.21 2.29
N PRO A 141 71.24 14.77 3.54
CA PRO A 141 72.31 15.34 4.34
C PRO A 141 73.71 15.04 3.78
N ILE A 142 73.88 13.97 3.00
CA ILE A 142 75.15 13.65 2.32
C ILE A 142 75.36 14.60 1.14
N VAL A 143 74.30 14.86 0.36
CA VAL A 143 74.31 15.82 -0.75
C VAL A 143 74.53 17.24 -0.23
N GLU A 144 73.90 17.64 0.87
CA GLU A 144 74.10 18.94 1.50
C GLU A 144 75.54 19.10 2.01
N LYS A 145 76.12 18.06 2.64
CA LYS A 145 77.53 18.04 3.04
C LYS A 145 78.48 18.14 1.84
N LEU A 146 78.20 17.44 0.75
CA LEU A 146 78.94 17.54 -0.52
C LEU A 146 78.82 18.95 -1.12
N GLY A 147 77.63 19.53 -1.17
CA GLY A 147 77.43 20.90 -1.63
C GLY A 147 78.26 21.91 -0.84
N ALA A 148 78.32 21.76 0.49
CA ALA A 148 79.13 22.61 1.36
C ALA A 148 80.65 22.41 1.13
N THR A 149 81.11 21.18 0.90
CA THR A 149 82.55 20.91 0.66
C THR A 149 83.04 21.37 -0.71
N TRP A 150 82.16 21.44 -1.71
CA TRP A 150 82.51 21.80 -3.08
C TRP A 150 82.15 23.25 -3.44
N GLY A 151 81.30 23.91 -2.66
CA GLY A 151 80.89 25.31 -2.85
C GLY A 151 81.96 26.36 -2.51
N ASP A 152 82.97 26.01 -1.69
CA ASP A 152 83.95 26.96 -1.14
C ASP A 152 85.31 27.02 -1.90
N LYS A 153 85.42 26.43 -3.09
CA LYS A 153 86.62 26.65 -3.92
C LYS A 153 86.51 27.97 -4.70
N PRO A 154 87.40 28.97 -4.48
CA PRO A 154 87.42 30.16 -5.32
C PRO A 154 87.77 29.76 -6.76
N ARG A 155 86.88 30.07 -7.71
CA ARG A 155 87.12 29.95 -9.15
C ARG A 155 88.25 30.91 -9.55
N ASN A 156 89.48 30.43 -9.64
CA ASN A 156 90.54 31.10 -10.39
C ASN A 156 90.30 30.82 -11.88
N ILE A 157 89.42 31.60 -12.51
CA ILE A 157 89.22 31.58 -13.97
C ILE A 157 90.02 32.76 -14.53
N GLN A 158 91.19 32.46 -15.08
CA GLN A 158 91.87 33.35 -16.02
C GLN A 158 90.94 33.55 -17.23
N SER A 159 90.47 34.78 -17.43
CA SER A 159 89.74 35.17 -18.64
C SER A 159 90.68 35.13 -19.86
N PRO A 160 90.35 34.41 -20.95
CA PRO A 160 91.02 34.60 -22.22
C PRO A 160 90.59 35.96 -22.82
N ARG A 161 91.56 36.79 -23.18
CA ARG A 161 91.36 38.01 -23.98
C ARG A 161 90.68 37.63 -25.30
N VAL A 162 89.50 38.20 -25.55
CA VAL A 162 88.88 38.20 -26.88
C VAL A 162 89.36 39.46 -27.61
N HIS A 163 90.12 39.28 -28.70
CA HIS A 163 90.36 40.35 -29.66
C HIS A 163 89.12 40.51 -30.54
N PRO A 164 88.66 41.75 -30.82
CA PRO A 164 87.59 41.97 -31.79
C PRO A 164 88.14 41.85 -33.22
N PRO A 165 87.42 41.21 -34.16
CA PRO A 165 87.72 41.39 -35.57
C PRO A 165 87.14 42.72 -36.05
N THR A 166 88.03 43.52 -36.63
CA THR A 166 87.80 44.76 -37.38
C THR A 166 87.04 44.46 -38.68
N GLU A 167 86.07 45.32 -38.97
CA GLU A 167 85.41 45.67 -40.26
C GLU A 167 85.33 44.63 -41.40
#